data_AF-A0A175YRQ3-F1
#
_entry.id   AF-A0A175YRQ3-F1
#
_cell.length_a   1.000
_cell.length_b   1.000
_cell.length_c   1.000
_cell.angle_alpha   90.00
_cell.angle_beta   90.00
_cell.angle_gamma   90.00
#
_symmetry.space_group_name_H-M   'P 1'
#
loop_
_entity.id
_entity.type
_entity.pdbx_description
1 polymer ?
#
loop_
_entity_poly.entity_id
_entity_poly.type
_entity_poly.pdbx_seq_one_letter_code
_entity_poly.pdbx_strand_id
1 'polypeptide(L)' 'MGAQSHVLEISSSVSAEKIFQAIVLDVDTVIPKAAPGAYKSVDVKGDGGPGTIRIITLPDDGKFFLSNALS' A
#
# COMPACT_ATOMS: atom_id res chain seq x y z
N MET A 1 -8.79 17.43 22.39
CA MET A 1 -8.68 16.65 21.14
C MET A 1 -8.56 15.19 21.51
N GLY A 2 -9.15 14.26 20.74
CA GLY A 2 -9.11 12.82 21.01
C GLY A 2 -8.44 12.05 19.87
N ALA A 3 -7.88 10.88 20.18
CA ALA A 3 -7.30 9.97 19.21
C ALA A 3 -7.98 8.60 19.33
N GLN A 4 -8.46 8.07 18.20
CA GLN A 4 -9.00 6.71 18.11
C GLN A 4 -7.96 5.80 17.44
N SER A 5 -7.75 4.60 17.97
CA SER A 5 -6.79 3.61 17.44
C SER A 5 -7.51 2.32 17.06
N HIS A 6 -7.06 1.67 15.99
CA HIS A 6 -7.50 0.35 15.53
C HIS A 6 -6.26 -0.50 15.19
N VAL A 7 -6.29 -1.80 15.49
CA VAL A 7 -5.19 -2.74 15.20
C VAL A 7 -5.71 -3.82 14.26
N LEU A 8 -4.98 -4.08 13.17
CA LEU A 8 -5.27 -5.13 12.19
C LEU A 8 -4.06 -6.06 12.10
N GLU A 9 -4.28 -7.37 12.23
CA GLU A 9 -3.25 -8.39 12.07
C GLU A 9 -3.54 -9.23 10.82
N ILE A 10 -2.52 -9.43 9.98
CA ILE A 10 -2.60 -10.24 8.76
C ILE A 10 -1.45 -11.25 8.80
N SER A 11 -1.76 -12.55 8.85
CA SER A 11 -0.76 -13.61 8.83
C SER A 11 -0.29 -13.92 7.40
N SER A 12 0.99 -14.18 7.23
CA SER A 12 1.58 -14.58 5.94
C SER A 12 2.57 -15.71 6.15
N SER A 13 2.62 -16.65 5.20
CA SER A 13 3.65 -17.69 5.13
C SER A 13 4.98 -17.17 4.59
N VAL A 14 4.99 -15.96 4.03
CA VAL A 14 6.19 -15.29 3.54
C VAL A 14 6.97 -14.69 4.72
N SER A 15 8.29 -14.80 4.68
CA SER A 15 9.19 -14.23 5.70
C SER A 15 8.97 -12.72 5.88
N ALA A 16 9.10 -12.24 7.12
CA ALA A 16 8.93 -10.83 7.47
C ALA A 16 9.80 -9.88 6.62
N GLU A 17 11.06 -10.24 6.36
CA GLU A 17 11.99 -9.45 5.54
C GLU A 17 11.43 -9.17 4.14
N LYS A 18 10.96 -10.21 3.45
CA LYS A 18 10.39 -10.08 2.10
C LYS A 18 9.11 -9.26 2.08
N ILE A 19 8.25 -9.43 3.08
CA ILE A 19 7.03 -8.61 3.18
C ILE A 19 7.43 -7.15 3.35
N PHE A 20 8.26 -6.82 4.34
CA PHE A 20 8.68 -5.45 4.60
C PHE A 20 9.36 -4.80 3.38
N GLN A 21 10.27 -5.52 2.74
CA GLN A 21 10.90 -5.13 1.49
C GLN A 21 9.85 -4.78 0.43
N ALA A 22 8.87 -5.65 0.20
CA ALA A 22 7.90 -5.48 -0.89
C ALA A 22 6.83 -4.41 -0.63
N ILE A 23 6.27 -4.33 0.59
CA ILE A 23 5.12 -3.46 0.89
C ILE A 23 5.50 -2.12 1.53
N VAL A 24 6.75 -1.95 1.98
CA VAL A 24 7.23 -0.69 2.57
C VAL A 24 8.33 -0.06 1.72
N LEU A 25 9.41 -0.80 1.46
CA LEU A 25 10.59 -0.23 0.80
C LEU A 25 10.39 -0.07 -0.71
N ASP A 26 9.99 -1.16 -1.38
CA ASP A 26 9.89 -1.23 -2.84
C ASP A 26 8.45 -1.07 -3.35
N VAL A 27 7.53 -0.59 -2.50
CA VAL A 27 6.08 -0.56 -2.73
C VAL A 27 5.70 0.15 -4.04
N ASP A 28 6.39 1.24 -4.35
CA ASP A 28 6.13 2.06 -5.54
C ASP A 28 6.48 1.32 -6.85
N THR A 29 7.31 0.28 -6.77
CA THR A 29 7.67 -0.59 -7.92
C THR A 29 6.92 -1.91 -7.93
N VAL A 30 6.58 -2.45 -6.75
CA VAL A 30 5.92 -3.75 -6.58
C VAL A 30 4.43 -3.64 -6.86
N ILE A 31 3.74 -2.64 -6.30
CA ILE A 31 2.28 -2.52 -6.42
C ILE A 31 1.80 -2.41 -7.88
N PRO A 32 2.41 -1.59 -8.76
CA PRO A 32 1.97 -1.53 -10.16
C PRO A 32 2.05 -2.87 -10.90
N LYS A 33 2.95 -3.76 -10.48
CA LYS A 33 3.12 -5.11 -11.04
C LYS A 33 2.18 -6.13 -10.40
N ALA A 34 2.04 -6.09 -9.08
CA ALA A 34 1.26 -7.05 -8.31
C ALA A 34 -0.26 -6.80 -8.41
N ALA A 35 -0.66 -5.53 -8.50
CA ALA A 35 -2.05 -5.09 -8.57
C ALA A 35 -2.21 -4.01 -9.67
N PRO A 36 -2.07 -4.41 -10.95
CA PRO A 36 -2.21 -3.47 -12.06
C PRO A 36 -3.62 -2.85 -12.04
N GLY A 37 -3.68 -1.51 -12.14
CA GLY A 37 -4.94 -0.77 -12.10
C GLY A 37 -5.48 -0.49 -10.70
N ALA A 38 -4.81 -0.90 -9.61
CA ALA A 38 -5.22 -0.53 -8.26
C ALA A 38 -5.16 0.99 -8.01
N TYR A 39 -4.21 1.68 -8.67
CA TYR A 39 -4.06 3.14 -8.63
C TYR A 39 -4.08 3.70 -10.05
N LYS A 40 -4.73 4.85 -10.22
CA LYS A 40 -4.70 5.64 -11.45
C LYS A 40 -3.38 6.39 -11.58
N SER A 41 -2.88 6.95 -10.48
CA SER A 41 -1.57 7.61 -10.40
C SER A 41 -1.05 7.63 -8.97
N VAL A 42 0.27 7.69 -8.84
CA VAL A 42 0.97 7.92 -7.56
C VAL A 42 2.04 8.98 -7.80
N ASP A 43 1.95 10.11 -7.09
CA ASP A 43 2.98 11.16 -7.09
C ASP A 43 3.76 11.08 -5.77
N VAL A 44 5.07 10.90 -5.87
CA VAL A 44 5.97 10.68 -4.73
C VAL A 44 6.91 11.87 -4.57
N LYS A 45 6.90 12.48 -3.39
CA LYS A 45 7.77 13.60 -3.01
C LYS A 45 8.68 13.17 -1.87
N GLY A 46 9.91 12.79 -2.21
CA GLY A 46 10.91 12.27 -1.27
C GLY A 46 11.67 11.07 -1.84
N ASP A 47 12.47 10.43 -1.00
CA ASP A 47 13.32 9.28 -1.34
C ASP A 47 12.74 7.93 -0.88
N GLY A 48 11.54 7.94 -0.29
CA GLY A 48 10.90 6.77 0.31
C GLY A 48 11.14 6.65 1.82
N GLY A 49 12.05 7.43 2.40
CA GLY A 49 12.34 7.48 3.83
C GLY A 49 11.41 8.41 4.63
N PRO A 50 11.71 8.62 5.93
CA PRO A 50 10.92 9.50 6.80
C PRO A 50 10.74 10.90 6.20
N GLY A 51 9.49 11.38 6.19
CA GLY A 51 9.13 12.67 5.58
C GLY A 51 8.70 12.59 4.11
N THR A 52 8.79 11.41 3.47
CA THR A 52 8.25 11.20 2.12
C THR A 52 6.72 11.34 2.11
N ILE A 53 6.20 12.05 1.10
CA ILE A 53 4.76 12.24 0.88
C ILE A 53 4.36 11.49 -0.39
N ARG A 54 3.32 10.65 -0.30
CA ARG A 54 2.71 9.94 -1.44
C ARG A 54 1.29 10.44 -1.68
N ILE A 55 1.02 10.99 -2.86
CA ILE A 55 -0.32 11.42 -3.30
C ILE A 55 -0.85 10.32 -4.22
N ILE A 56 -1.80 9.53 -3.72
CA ILE A 56 -2.36 8.38 -4.42
C ILE A 56 -3.73 8.74 -4.97
N THR A 57 -3.96 8.53 -6.27
CA THR A 57 -5.27 8.68 -6.92
C THR A 57 -5.82 7.31 -7.28
N LEU A 58 -7.00 6.99 -6.76
CA LEU A 58 -7.70 5.75 -7.10
C LEU A 58 -8.35 5.86 -8.49
N PRO A 59 -8.62 4.73 -9.16
CA PRO A 59 -9.41 4.70 -10.39
C PRO A 59 -10.80 5.31 -10.21
N ASP A 60 -11.34 5.87 -11.29
CA ASP A 60 -12.64 6.56 -11.29
C ASP A 60 -13.82 5.61 -11.00
N ASP A 61 -13.64 4.30 -11.21
CA ASP A 61 -14.65 3.28 -10.92
C ASP A 61 -14.65 2.82 -9.45
N GLY A 62 -13.75 3.35 -8.61
CA GLY A 62 -13.70 3.13 -7.17
C GLY A 62 -13.45 1.67 -6.75
N LYS A 63 -13.03 0.80 -7.67
CA LYS A 63 -12.80 -0.61 -7.36
C LYS A 63 -11.58 -0.76 -6.48
N PHE A 64 -11.83 -1.08 -5.21
CA PHE A 64 -10.79 -1.32 -4.23
C PHE A 64 -10.30 -2.77 -4.33
N PHE A 65 -9.01 -2.95 -4.63
CA PHE A 65 -8.39 -4.25 -4.89
C PHE A 65 -8.52 -5.26 -3.71
N LEU A 66 -8.67 -4.79 -2.47
CA LEU A 66 -8.72 -5.67 -1.29
C LEU A 66 -10.12 -6.17 -0.92
N SER A 67 -11.18 -5.83 -1.67
CA SER A 67 -12.53 -6.36 -1.38
C SER A 67 -12.60 -7.88 -1.50
N ASN A 68 -11.73 -8.48 -2.31
CA ASN A 68 -11.68 -9.93 -2.53
C ASN A 68 -10.67 -10.66 -1.62
N ALA A 69 -9.88 -9.93 -0.82
CA ALA A 69 -8.83 -10.50 0.02
C ALA A 69 -9.25 -10.69 1.50
N LEU A 70 -10.42 -10.15 1.87
CA LEU A 70 -10.97 -10.19 3.23
C LEU A 70 -12.26 -11.05 3.33
N SER A 71 -12.58 -11.83 2.30
CA SER A 71 -13.68 -12.80 2.30
C SER A 71 -13.20 -14.20 2.66
#